data_AF-A0A382Z844-F1
#
_entry.id   AF-A0A382Z844-F1
#
_cell.length_a   1.000
_cell.length_b   1.000
_cell.length_c   1.000
_cell.angle_alpha   90.00
_cell.angle_beta   90.00
_cell.angle_gamma   90.00
#
_symmetry.space_group_name_H-M   'P 1'
#
loop_
_entity.id
_entity.type
_entity.pdbx_description
1 polymer ?
#
loop_
_entity_poly.entity_id
_entity_poly.type
_entity_poly.pdbx_seq_one_letter_code
_entity_poly.pdbx_strand_id
1 'polypeptide(L)' 'MLSNYRVLDLTDERGIFCGYLLAHLGAEVVAIEPP' A
#
# COMPACT_ATOMS: atom_id res chain seq x y z
N MET A 1 -2.26 13.21 -5.49
CA MET A 1 -2.34 12.62 -6.85
C MET A 1 -3.14 11.32 -6.84
N LEU A 2 -3.05 10.50 -5.79
CA LEU A 2 -3.70 9.17 -5.71
C LEU A 2 -4.86 9.06 -4.69
N SER A 3 -5.41 10.18 -4.20
CA SER A 3 -6.42 10.22 -3.13
C SER A 3 -7.74 9.49 -3.41
N ASN A 4 -8.00 9.10 -4.65
CA ASN A 4 -9.21 8.36 -5.04
C ASN A 4 -8.98 6.84 -5.12
N TYR A 5 -7.76 6.37 -4.85
CA TYR A 5 -7.41 4.95 -4.93
C TYR A 5 -7.31 4.31 -3.55
N ARG A 6 -7.88 3.11 -3.46
CA ARG A 6 -7.77 2.20 -2.33
C ARG A 6 -6.97 0.98 -2.79
N VAL A 7 -5.89 0.68 -2.09
CA VAL A 7 -4.91 -0.34 -2.46
C VAL A 7 -4.85 -1.38 -1.36
N LEU A 8 -4.98 -2.65 -1.74
CA LEU A 8 -4.66 -3.78 -0.87
C LEU A 8 -3.22 -4.19 -1.15
N ASP A 9 -2.36 -4.07 -0.15
CA ASP A 9 -0.97 -4.51 -0.22
C ASP A 9 -0.89 -5.95 0.31
N LEU A 10 -0.58 -6.87 -0.59
CA LEU A 10 -0.37 -8.30 -0.33
C LEU A 10 1.11 -8.67 -0.42
N THR A 11 2.00 -7.68 -0.44
CA THR A 11 3.44 -7.92 -0.55
C THR A 11 4.04 -8.33 0.79
N ASP A 12 5.16 -9.04 0.72
CA ASP A 12 5.98 -9.38 1.88
C ASP A 12 6.96 -8.24 2.22
N GLU A 13 7.86 -8.46 3.17
CA GLU A 13 8.84 -7.47 3.61
C GLU A 13 9.72 -6.89 2.49
N ARG A 14 9.82 -7.57 1.34
CA ARG A 14 10.60 -7.11 0.18
C ARG A 14 9.83 -6.13 -0.68
N GLY A 15 8.50 -6.13 -0.62
CA GLY A 15 7.62 -5.27 -1.42
C GLY A 15 7.09 -4.03 -0.68
N ILE A 16 7.36 -3.93 0.62
CA ILE A 16 6.80 -2.90 1.52
C ILE A 16 7.03 -1.45 1.05
N PHE A 17 8.11 -1.21 0.31
CA PHE A 17 8.43 0.12 -0.20
C PHE A 17 7.39 0.62 -1.22
N CYS A 18 6.77 -0.28 -1.97
CA CYS A 18 5.75 0.07 -2.96
C CYS A 18 4.49 0.62 -2.28
N GLY A 19 3.95 -0.10 -1.28
CA GLY A 19 2.81 0.35 -0.49
C GLY A 19 3.08 1.67 0.23
N TYR A 20 4.29 1.83 0.79
CA TYR A 20 4.74 3.08 1.40
C TYR A 20 4.70 4.27 0.42
N LEU A 21 5.24 4.09 -0.78
CA LEU A 21 5.27 5.15 -1.79
C LEU A 21 3.87 5.55 -2.25
N LEU A 22 2.98 4.58 -2.47
CA LEU A 22 1.60 4.82 -2.86
C LEU A 22 0.82 5.61 -1.80
N ALA A 23 1.02 5.27 -0.52
CA ALA A 23 0.44 6.02 0.59
C ALA A 23 0.94 7.48 0.62
N HIS A 24 2.25 7.70 0.39
CA HIS A 24 2.84 9.05 0.34
C HIS A 24 2.30 9.90 -0.81
N LEU A 25 1.89 9.28 -1.92
CA LEU A 25 1.26 9.97 -3.06
C LEU A 25 -0.25 10.21 -2.85
N GLY A 26 -0.79 9.73 -1.73
CA GLY A 26 -2.13 9.99 -1.20
C GLY A 26 -3.10 8.82 -1.31
N ALA A 27 -2.68 7.61 -1.71
CA ALA A 27 -3.58 6.47 -1.77
C ALA A 27 -3.95 5.96 -0.35
N GLU A 28 -5.15 5.41 -0.19
CA GLU A 28 -5.51 4.64 1.01
C GLU A 28 -4.97 3.21 0.84
N VAL A 29 -3.87 2.91 1.52
CA VAL A 29 -3.19 1.60 1.43
C VAL A 29 -3.48 0.78 2.69
N VAL A 30 -3.94 -0.45 2.52
CA VAL A 30 -4.18 -1.42 3.60
C VAL A 30 -3.27 -2.62 3.38
N ALA A 31 -2.33 -2.85 4.30
CA ALA A 31 -1.49 -4.04 4.31
C ALA A 31 -2.27 -5.23 4.90
N ILE A 32 -2.23 -6.36 4.20
CA ILE A 32 -2.88 -7.60 4.63
C ILE A 32 -1.82 -8.58 5.10
N GLU A 33 -1.84 -8.85 6.40
CA GLU A 33 -0.97 -9.85 7.02
C GLU A 33 -1.61 -11.25 6.93
N PRO A 34 -0.80 -12.31 6.79
CA PRO A 34 -1.26 -13.69 6.95
C PRO A 34 -1.92 -13.94 8.33
N PRO A 35 -2.80 -14.95 8.46
CA PRO A 35 -3.46 -15.29 9.72
C PRO A 35 -2.52 -15.75 10.83
#